data_AF-A0A7V4G1E7-F1
#
_entry.id   AF-A0A7V4G1E7-F1
#
_cell.length_a   1.000
_cell.length_b   1.000
_cell.length_c   1.000
_cell.angle_alpha   90.00
_cell.angle_beta   90.00
_cell.angle_gamma   90.00
#
_symmetry.space_group_name_H-M   'P 1'
#
loop_
_entity.id
_entity.type
_entity.pdbx_description
1 polymer ?
#
loop_
_entity_poly.entity_id
_entity_poly.type
_entity_poly.pdbx_seq_one_letter_code
_entity_poly.pdbx_strand_id
1 'polypeptide(L)'
;MSESPSSCFHWPSAASVFAGALGAGILDALLILSSGQGARVLQALALALGLYGIAGLLSGVFVAWAVATALASVPGVSRSLPNDRELDKRLAAALLGLAGAALFMAVSVGAVHGFFVAGMASRRLAVIATAGLTAALCPIAALVALALNRTVSPRAHRLPCLPRLGTTGMLLLVFAITGLFAFVFALSRADWRVLDLGPLWSAFAATILAIGHGVFWYRLPVGQHLRSHVPRSALSIGSIVLVAIALILGSRVPEGSPTYVAINEASWGLRFAVKQARAISDRDRDGYSALFGGGDCNDGNPEIFPGAEDLPGDGIDQDCQGGDAVAQIATPSDNPPTHTTPRQGAFDGNILIIAIDALRADRLGVAGYGRPPGRS
;
A
#
# COMPACT_ATOMS: atom_id res chain seq x y z
N MET A 1 44.62 -17.32 -0.25
CA MET A 1 43.55 -17.31 0.76
C MET A 1 42.23 -17.24 0.01
N SER A 2 41.45 -18.31 0.08
CA SER A 2 40.18 -18.48 -0.60
C SER A 2 39.13 -17.56 0.01
N GLU A 3 38.62 -16.58 -0.74
CA GLU A 3 37.39 -15.91 -0.37
C GLU A 3 36.24 -16.92 -0.49
N SER A 4 35.55 -17.15 0.63
CA SER A 4 34.31 -17.91 0.73
C SER A 4 33.26 -17.42 -0.28
N PRO A 5 32.32 -18.27 -0.74
CA PRO A 5 31.22 -17.85 -1.60
C PRO A 5 30.38 -16.81 -0.83
N SER A 6 30.56 -15.55 -1.16
CA SER A 6 29.94 -14.43 -0.46
C SER A 6 28.45 -14.40 -0.75
N SER A 7 27.70 -14.96 0.20
CA SER A 7 26.30 -14.71 0.58
C SER A 7 25.28 -14.50 -0.54
N CYS A 8 24.24 -15.32 -0.51
CA CYS A 8 23.01 -15.30 -1.32
C CYS A 8 22.17 -14.00 -1.19
N PHE A 9 22.75 -12.87 -0.77
CA PHE A 9 22.06 -11.61 -0.44
C PHE A 9 22.81 -10.40 -1.01
N HIS A 10 22.25 -9.75 -2.04
CA HIS A 10 22.83 -8.52 -2.61
C HIS A 10 22.56 -7.32 -1.68
N TRP A 11 23.46 -7.14 -0.72
CA TRP A 11 23.45 -6.06 0.26
C TRP A 11 23.24 -4.63 -0.33
N PRO A 12 23.83 -4.27 -1.49
CA PRO A 12 23.62 -2.96 -2.10
C PRO A 12 22.18 -2.63 -2.50
N SER A 13 21.43 -3.62 -3.00
CA SER A 13 20.04 -3.43 -3.42
C SER A 13 19.11 -3.32 -2.21
N ALA A 14 19.31 -4.15 -1.18
CA ALA A 14 18.54 -4.04 0.06
C ALA A 14 18.70 -2.66 0.73
N ALA A 15 19.95 -2.20 0.87
CA ALA A 15 20.25 -0.92 1.50
C ALA A 15 19.64 0.27 0.73
N SER A 16 19.65 0.21 -0.61
CA SER A 16 19.09 1.29 -1.44
C SER A 16 17.57 1.32 -1.41
N VAL A 17 16.90 0.16 -1.45
CA VAL A 17 15.43 0.07 -1.31
C VAL A 17 14.99 0.58 0.07
N PHE A 18 15.68 0.16 1.13
CA PHE A 18 15.40 0.64 2.49
C PHE A 18 15.59 2.15 2.62
N ALA A 19 16.72 2.69 2.12
CA ALA A 19 16.98 4.13 2.15
C ALA A 19 15.95 4.93 1.34
N GLY A 20 15.51 4.41 0.20
CA GLY A 20 14.44 5.01 -0.60
C GLY A 20 13.11 5.06 0.15
N ALA A 21 12.71 3.94 0.78
CA ALA A 21 11.49 3.89 1.59
C ALA A 21 11.54 4.84 2.79
N LEU A 22 12.65 4.87 3.54
CA LEU A 22 12.84 5.84 4.62
C LEU A 22 12.79 7.29 4.12
N GLY A 23 13.45 7.58 3.00
CA GLY A 23 13.43 8.90 2.40
C GLY A 23 12.02 9.34 1.98
N ALA A 24 11.23 8.41 1.42
CA ALA A 24 9.82 8.66 1.12
C ALA A 24 8.99 8.89 2.38
N GLY A 25 9.24 8.14 3.46
CA GLY A 25 8.60 8.37 4.76
C GLY A 25 8.94 9.74 5.35
N ILE A 26 10.20 10.19 5.25
CA ILE A 26 10.60 11.54 5.69
C ILE A 26 9.87 12.60 4.86
N LEU A 27 9.81 12.43 3.54
CA LEU A 27 9.10 13.36 2.66
C LEU A 27 7.60 13.43 2.99
N ASP A 28 6.97 12.29 3.25
CA ASP A 28 5.57 12.20 3.67
C ASP A 28 5.33 12.90 5.01
N ALA A 29 6.22 12.69 6.00
CA ALA A 29 6.19 13.41 7.26
C ALA A 29 6.32 14.93 7.09
N LEU A 30 7.20 15.39 6.20
CA LEU A 30 7.35 16.82 5.90
C LEU A 30 6.07 17.40 5.29
N LEU A 31 5.40 16.67 4.40
CA LEU A 31 4.13 17.08 3.81
C LEU A 31 3.04 17.22 4.88
N ILE A 32 2.92 16.23 5.76
CA ILE A 32 2.00 16.24 6.91
C ILE A 32 2.27 17.45 7.80
N LEU A 33 3.53 17.74 8.11
CA LEU A 33 3.91 18.89 8.94
C LEU A 33 3.65 20.23 8.25
N SER A 34 3.70 20.26 6.91
CA SER A 34 3.39 21.46 6.12
C SER A 34 1.90 21.71 5.88
N SER A 35 1.02 20.76 6.25
CA SER A 35 -0.43 20.82 6.00
C SER A 35 -1.18 21.92 6.76
N GLY A 36 -0.58 22.49 7.82
CA GLY A 36 -1.23 23.47 8.68
C GLY A 36 -2.19 22.87 9.73
N GLN A 37 -2.36 21.55 9.77
CA GLN A 37 -3.28 20.85 10.69
C GLN A 37 -2.74 20.63 12.11
N GLY A 38 -1.68 21.34 12.51
CA GLY A 38 -1.13 21.24 13.88
C GLY A 38 -0.47 19.89 14.21
N ALA A 39 -0.04 19.12 13.20
CA ALA A 39 0.63 17.85 13.39
C ALA A 39 1.89 17.97 14.27
N ARG A 40 2.07 17.05 15.21
CA ARG A 40 3.23 17.06 16.10
C ARG A 40 4.43 16.39 15.43
N VAL A 41 5.55 17.11 15.32
CA VAL A 41 6.79 16.67 14.64
C VAL A 41 7.22 15.26 15.05
N LEU A 42 7.32 14.99 16.36
CA LEU A 42 7.78 13.70 16.85
C LEU A 42 6.83 12.56 16.48
N GLN A 43 5.52 12.80 16.50
CA GLN A 43 4.51 11.78 16.17
C GLN A 43 4.49 11.47 14.68
N ALA A 44 4.54 12.51 13.84
CA ALA A 44 4.60 12.36 12.38
C ALA A 44 5.85 11.59 11.96
N LEU A 45 7.02 11.96 12.51
CA LEU A 45 8.28 11.26 12.24
C LEU A 45 8.29 9.83 12.79
N ALA A 46 7.76 9.58 13.99
CA ALA A 46 7.70 8.24 14.56
C ALA A 46 6.84 7.29 13.70
N LEU A 47 5.63 7.72 13.32
CA LEU A 47 4.75 6.96 12.44
C LEU A 47 5.38 6.73 11.07
N ALA A 48 5.93 7.78 10.45
CA ALA A 48 6.52 7.67 9.12
C ALA A 48 7.77 6.79 9.10
N LEU A 49 8.76 7.05 9.97
CA LEU A 49 9.99 6.27 10.03
C LEU A 49 9.74 4.83 10.47
N GLY A 50 8.78 4.59 11.37
CA GLY A 50 8.40 3.24 11.79
C GLY A 50 7.77 2.44 10.65
N LEU A 51 6.69 2.96 10.06
CA LEU A 51 5.89 2.23 9.06
C LEU A 51 6.57 2.14 7.69
N TYR A 52 7.17 3.23 7.19
CA TYR A 52 7.99 3.15 5.97
C TYR A 52 9.28 2.39 6.22
N GLY A 53 9.86 2.47 7.42
CA GLY A 53 11.06 1.73 7.78
C GLY A 53 10.85 0.23 7.72
N ILE A 54 9.79 -0.29 8.35
CA ILE A 54 9.49 -1.74 8.31
C ILE A 54 9.13 -2.19 6.89
N ALA A 55 8.35 -1.40 6.15
CA ALA A 55 8.05 -1.69 4.74
C ALA A 55 9.33 -1.70 3.89
N GLY A 56 10.25 -0.78 4.14
CA GLY A 56 11.57 -0.69 3.51
C GLY A 56 12.48 -1.87 3.83
N LEU A 57 12.49 -2.35 5.08
CA LEU A 57 13.27 -3.53 5.48
C LEU A 57 12.74 -4.78 4.79
N LEU A 58 11.42 -5.01 4.84
CA LEU A 58 10.78 -6.16 4.21
C LEU A 58 10.97 -6.16 2.68
N SER A 59 10.70 -5.02 2.04
CA SER A 59 10.89 -4.88 0.58
C SER A 59 12.36 -4.95 0.19
N GLY A 60 13.29 -4.41 0.99
CA GLY A 60 14.72 -4.51 0.77
C GLY A 60 15.23 -5.95 0.82
N VAL A 61 14.78 -6.73 1.81
CA VAL A 61 15.07 -8.18 1.90
C VAL A 61 14.51 -8.91 0.68
N PHE A 62 13.25 -8.65 0.33
CA PHE A 62 12.61 -9.27 -0.82
C PHE A 62 13.32 -8.95 -2.14
N VAL A 63 13.67 -7.68 -2.38
CA VAL A 63 14.38 -7.27 -3.59
C VAL A 63 15.79 -7.85 -3.63
N ALA A 64 16.52 -7.86 -2.52
CA ALA A 64 17.85 -8.48 -2.50
C ALA A 64 17.80 -9.98 -2.73
N TRP A 65 16.81 -10.67 -2.18
CA TRP A 65 16.54 -12.07 -2.50
C TRP A 65 16.19 -12.26 -3.98
N ALA A 66 15.27 -11.47 -4.52
CA ALA A 66 14.87 -11.53 -5.92
C ALA A 66 16.06 -11.28 -6.86
N VAL A 67 16.90 -10.28 -6.57
CA VAL A 67 18.12 -9.98 -7.32
C VAL A 67 19.13 -11.14 -7.23
N ALA A 68 19.33 -11.71 -6.04
CA ALA A 68 20.23 -12.85 -5.85
C ALA A 68 19.76 -14.09 -6.61
N THR A 69 18.48 -14.42 -6.52
CA THR A 69 17.88 -15.55 -7.26
C THR A 69 17.94 -15.31 -8.76
N ALA A 70 17.66 -14.10 -9.24
CA ALA A 70 17.77 -13.75 -10.65
C ALA A 70 19.21 -13.93 -11.14
N LEU A 71 20.20 -13.43 -10.41
CA LEU A 71 21.61 -13.56 -10.77
C LEU A 71 22.10 -15.01 -10.70
N ALA A 72 21.61 -15.81 -9.73
CA ALA A 72 21.90 -17.24 -9.63
C ALA A 72 21.24 -18.08 -10.73
N SER A 73 20.07 -17.65 -11.21
CA SER A 73 19.30 -18.35 -12.26
C SER A 73 19.86 -18.15 -13.67
N VAL A 74 20.82 -17.24 -13.85
CA VAL A 74 21.50 -17.00 -15.14
C VAL A 74 22.83 -17.77 -15.14
N PRO A 75 22.94 -18.91 -15.85
CA PRO A 75 24.19 -19.64 -15.96
C PRO A 75 25.26 -18.74 -16.60
N GLY A 76 26.41 -18.58 -15.94
CA GLY A 76 27.55 -17.80 -16.47
C GLY A 76 27.74 -16.38 -15.93
N VAL A 77 26.90 -15.89 -15.00
CA VAL A 77 27.10 -14.54 -14.41
C VAL A 77 28.34 -14.43 -13.50
N SER A 78 28.95 -15.55 -13.06
CA SER A 78 30.25 -15.52 -12.36
C SER A 78 31.48 -15.77 -13.25
N ARG A 79 31.31 -15.99 -14.56
CA ARG A 79 32.42 -16.09 -15.51
C ARG A 79 31.96 -15.60 -16.85
N SER A 80 32.41 -14.39 -17.23
CA SER A 80 32.51 -13.87 -18.59
C SER A 80 31.77 -14.75 -19.61
N LEU A 81 30.46 -14.54 -19.77
CA LEU A 81 29.68 -15.21 -20.80
C LEU A 81 30.45 -15.04 -22.11
N PRO A 82 30.91 -16.12 -22.76
CA PRO A 82 31.33 -16.02 -24.15
C PRO A 82 30.15 -15.39 -24.90
N ASN A 83 30.48 -14.48 -25.83
CA ASN A 83 29.56 -13.73 -26.66
C ASN A 83 28.79 -14.67 -27.61
N ASP A 84 28.00 -15.61 -27.07
CA ASP A 84 27.24 -16.61 -27.81
C ASP A 84 25.94 -15.97 -28.29
N ARG A 85 26.09 -15.36 -29.45
CA ARG A 85 25.04 -14.65 -30.18
C ARG A 85 23.82 -15.53 -30.48
N GLU A 86 23.95 -16.86 -30.42
CA GLU A 86 22.85 -17.78 -30.68
C GLU A 86 22.02 -18.08 -29.43
N LEU A 87 22.67 -18.17 -28.25
CA LEU A 87 21.97 -18.28 -26.97
C LEU A 87 21.15 -17.02 -26.67
N ASP A 88 21.70 -15.84 -26.96
CA ASP A 88 21.03 -14.55 -26.76
C ASP A 88 19.76 -14.42 -27.60
N LYS A 89 19.77 -14.89 -28.84
CA LYS A 89 18.59 -14.86 -29.73
C LYS A 89 17.48 -15.79 -29.24
N ARG A 90 17.84 -16.99 -28.76
CA ARG A 90 16.87 -17.96 -28.23
C ARG A 90 16.20 -17.45 -26.97
N LEU A 91 16.96 -16.83 -26.08
CA LEU A 91 16.41 -16.23 -24.86
C LEU A 91 15.54 -15.00 -25.19
N ALA A 92 15.97 -14.14 -26.11
CA ALA A 92 15.17 -12.99 -26.56
C ALA A 92 13.82 -13.40 -27.17
N ALA A 93 13.80 -14.46 -27.98
CA ALA A 93 12.56 -15.00 -28.55
C ALA A 93 11.64 -15.61 -27.48
N ALA A 94 12.20 -16.35 -26.51
CA ALA A 94 11.44 -16.90 -25.38
C ALA A 94 10.82 -15.78 -24.53
N LEU A 95 11.56 -14.70 -24.31
CA LEU A 95 11.11 -13.54 -23.54
C LEU A 95 10.01 -12.75 -24.25
N LEU A 96 10.14 -12.50 -25.56
CA LEU A 96 9.07 -11.89 -26.34
C LEU A 96 7.80 -12.76 -26.35
N GLY A 97 7.97 -14.09 -26.35
CA GLY A 97 6.86 -15.04 -26.19
C GLY A 97 6.16 -14.90 -24.83
N LEU A 98 6.93 -14.86 -23.73
CA LEU A 98 6.41 -14.64 -22.38
C LEU A 98 5.74 -13.27 -22.22
N ALA A 99 6.31 -12.23 -22.82
CA ALA A 99 5.74 -10.88 -22.84
C ALA A 99 4.36 -10.86 -23.50
N GLY A 100 4.26 -11.48 -24.68
CA GLY A 100 3.01 -11.55 -25.44
C GLY A 100 1.97 -12.43 -24.75
N ALA A 101 2.38 -13.51 -24.09
CA ALA A 101 1.50 -14.32 -23.26
C ALA A 101 0.96 -13.56 -22.04
N ALA A 102 1.80 -12.79 -21.36
CA ALA A 102 1.39 -11.95 -20.25
C ALA A 102 0.47 -10.81 -20.70
N LEU A 103 0.71 -10.21 -21.87
CA LEU A 103 -0.19 -9.24 -22.48
C LEU A 103 -1.54 -9.88 -22.83
N PHE A 104 -1.54 -11.06 -23.44
CA PHE A 104 -2.75 -11.83 -23.74
C PHE A 104 -3.55 -12.13 -22.48
N MET A 105 -2.89 -12.56 -21.40
CA MET A 105 -3.50 -12.76 -20.08
C MET A 105 -4.16 -11.49 -19.57
N ALA A 106 -3.42 -10.37 -19.55
CA ALA A 106 -3.92 -9.10 -19.04
C ALA A 106 -5.16 -8.61 -19.82
N VAL A 107 -5.11 -8.68 -21.16
CA VAL A 107 -6.25 -8.30 -22.03
C VAL A 107 -7.44 -9.22 -21.82
N SER A 108 -7.21 -10.54 -21.75
CA SER A 108 -8.29 -11.54 -21.62
C SER A 108 -8.97 -11.50 -20.25
N VAL A 109 -8.17 -11.46 -19.17
CA VAL A 109 -8.68 -11.29 -17.80
C VAL A 109 -9.45 -9.97 -17.71
N GLY A 110 -8.90 -8.91 -18.30
CA GLY A 110 -9.55 -7.62 -18.40
C GLY A 110 -10.90 -7.64 -19.10
N ALA A 111 -10.97 -8.18 -20.31
CA ALA A 111 -12.20 -8.26 -21.09
C ALA A 111 -13.30 -9.00 -20.33
N VAL A 112 -12.99 -10.17 -19.77
CA VAL A 112 -13.95 -10.99 -19.03
C VAL A 112 -14.34 -10.35 -17.70
N HIS A 113 -13.41 -9.69 -16.99
CA HIS A 113 -13.74 -8.97 -15.77
C HIS A 113 -14.75 -7.84 -16.03
N GLY A 114 -14.62 -7.14 -17.16
CA GLY A 114 -15.57 -6.08 -17.56
C GLY A 114 -16.95 -6.59 -17.97
N PHE A 115 -17.01 -7.77 -18.61
CA PHE A 115 -18.26 -8.34 -19.10
C PHE A 115 -19.04 -9.11 -18.02
N PHE A 116 -18.34 -9.83 -17.14
CA PHE A 116 -18.95 -10.80 -16.23
C PHE A 116 -18.76 -10.44 -14.75
N VAL A 117 -17.56 -10.01 -14.35
CA VAL A 117 -17.23 -9.81 -12.94
C VAL A 117 -17.72 -8.44 -12.44
N ALA A 118 -17.74 -7.41 -13.30
CA ALA A 118 -18.23 -6.09 -12.97
C ALA A 118 -19.72 -6.07 -12.56
N GLY A 119 -20.50 -7.06 -13.00
CA GLY A 119 -21.91 -7.22 -12.61
C GLY A 119 -22.13 -7.98 -11.29
N MET A 120 -21.08 -8.53 -10.65
CA MET A 120 -21.23 -9.33 -9.44
C MET A 120 -21.52 -8.45 -8.21
N ALA A 121 -22.57 -8.78 -7.47
CA ALA A 121 -22.97 -8.05 -6.28
C ALA A 121 -22.01 -8.21 -5.08
N SER A 122 -21.25 -9.31 -5.03
CA SER A 122 -20.32 -9.62 -3.94
C SER A 122 -18.86 -9.51 -4.40
N ARG A 123 -18.07 -8.71 -3.66
CA ARG A 123 -16.63 -8.59 -3.87
C ARG A 123 -15.88 -9.92 -3.68
N ARG A 124 -16.34 -10.77 -2.75
CA ARG A 124 -15.72 -12.09 -2.52
C ARG A 124 -15.90 -13.02 -3.73
N LEU A 125 -17.09 -13.02 -4.32
CA LEU A 125 -17.36 -13.78 -5.54
C LEU A 125 -16.57 -13.24 -6.74
N ALA A 126 -16.46 -11.91 -6.85
CA ALA A 126 -15.66 -11.28 -7.89
C ALA A 126 -14.18 -11.68 -7.82
N VAL A 127 -13.61 -11.74 -6.61
CA VAL A 127 -12.22 -12.19 -6.38
C VAL A 127 -12.05 -13.66 -6.77
N ILE A 128 -12.94 -14.55 -6.32
CA ILE A 128 -12.89 -15.98 -6.63
C ILE A 128 -13.03 -16.21 -8.14
N ALA A 129 -13.98 -15.54 -8.79
CA ALA A 129 -14.20 -15.64 -10.24
C ALA A 129 -12.99 -15.14 -11.04
N THR A 130 -12.37 -14.03 -10.61
CA THR A 130 -11.17 -13.49 -11.25
C THR A 130 -9.97 -14.43 -11.09
N ALA A 131 -9.80 -15.05 -9.91
CA ALA A 131 -8.76 -16.04 -9.66
C ALA A 131 -8.96 -17.31 -10.51
N GLY A 132 -10.18 -17.85 -10.55
CA GLY A 132 -10.52 -19.01 -11.37
C GLY A 132 -10.33 -18.77 -12.87
N LEU A 133 -10.71 -17.58 -13.35
CA LEU A 133 -10.49 -17.18 -14.74
C LEU A 133 -9.00 -17.07 -15.07
N THR A 134 -8.21 -16.48 -14.19
CA THR A 134 -6.76 -16.35 -14.37
C THR A 134 -6.12 -17.73 -14.45
N ALA A 135 -6.52 -18.67 -13.58
CA ALA A 135 -6.06 -20.05 -13.65
C ALA A 135 -6.46 -20.75 -14.97
N ALA A 136 -7.69 -20.51 -15.46
CA ALA A 136 -8.17 -21.08 -16.72
C ALA A 136 -7.45 -20.54 -17.96
N LEU A 137 -7.00 -19.28 -17.93
CA LEU A 137 -6.28 -18.64 -19.03
C LEU A 137 -4.79 -18.96 -19.07
N CYS A 138 -4.17 -19.38 -17.95
CA CYS A 138 -2.77 -19.80 -17.88
C CYS A 138 -2.33 -20.82 -18.96
N PRO A 139 -3.04 -21.93 -19.21
CA PRO A 139 -2.65 -22.86 -20.27
C PRO A 139 -2.74 -22.25 -21.67
N ILE A 140 -3.71 -21.37 -21.91
CA ILE A 140 -3.86 -20.66 -23.19
C ILE A 140 -2.72 -19.65 -23.37
N ALA A 141 -2.36 -18.92 -22.31
CA ALA A 141 -1.22 -18.02 -22.31
C ALA A 141 0.11 -18.77 -22.57
N ALA A 142 0.28 -19.96 -21.99
CA ALA A 142 1.43 -20.82 -22.27
C ALA A 142 1.48 -21.23 -23.76
N LEU A 143 0.33 -21.57 -24.36
CA LEU A 143 0.24 -21.85 -25.80
C LEU A 143 0.57 -20.62 -26.65
N VAL A 144 0.11 -19.43 -26.26
CA VAL A 144 0.46 -18.16 -26.91
C VAL A 144 1.97 -17.90 -26.79
N ALA A 145 2.58 -18.13 -25.62
CA ALA A 145 4.02 -18.00 -25.43
C ALA A 145 4.80 -18.93 -26.38
N LEU A 146 4.36 -20.18 -26.49
CA LEU A 146 4.98 -21.19 -27.37
C LEU A 146 4.80 -20.85 -28.85
N ALA A 147 3.61 -20.38 -29.26
CA ALA A 147 3.32 -19.96 -30.63
C ALA A 147 4.14 -18.72 -31.03
N LEU A 148 4.23 -17.74 -30.14
CA LEU A 148 5.07 -16.55 -30.34
C LEU A 148 6.56 -16.92 -30.37
N ASN A 149 7.02 -17.80 -29.47
CA ASN A 149 8.41 -18.25 -29.48
C ASN A 149 8.76 -18.98 -30.80
N ARG A 150 7.87 -19.84 -31.30
CA ARG A 150 8.04 -20.53 -32.60
C ARG A 150 8.06 -19.58 -33.80
N THR A 151 7.32 -18.48 -33.75
CA THR A 151 7.24 -17.52 -34.87
C THR A 151 8.34 -16.46 -34.83
N VAL A 152 8.80 -16.08 -33.63
CA VAL A 152 9.85 -15.07 -33.40
C VAL A 152 11.24 -15.68 -33.50
N SER A 153 11.46 -16.92 -33.03
CA SER A 153 12.77 -17.57 -33.03
C SER A 153 13.46 -17.62 -34.42
N PRO A 154 12.78 -17.97 -35.54
CA PRO A 154 13.38 -17.94 -36.87
C PRO A 154 13.72 -16.52 -37.36
N ARG A 155 13.00 -15.51 -36.85
CA ARG A 155 13.11 -14.10 -37.26
C ARG A 155 13.98 -13.28 -36.30
N ALA A 156 14.49 -13.89 -35.23
CA ALA A 156 15.30 -13.23 -34.21
C ALA A 156 16.58 -12.60 -34.78
N HIS A 157 17.05 -13.06 -35.94
CA HIS A 157 18.16 -12.45 -36.69
C HIS A 157 17.89 -11.00 -37.14
N ARG A 158 16.63 -10.57 -37.22
CA ARG A 158 16.23 -9.20 -37.61
C ARG A 158 16.01 -8.27 -36.43
N LEU A 159 15.98 -8.80 -35.21
CA LEU A 159 15.82 -7.96 -34.02
C LEU A 159 17.10 -7.14 -33.83
N PRO A 160 17.00 -5.81 -33.65
CA PRO A 160 18.17 -4.98 -33.40
C PRO A 160 18.87 -5.52 -32.15
N CYS A 161 20.10 -6.02 -32.33
CA CYS A 161 20.95 -6.36 -31.20
C CYS A 161 21.27 -5.05 -30.50
N LEU A 162 20.57 -4.73 -29.41
CA LEU A 162 20.94 -3.63 -28.53
C LEU A 162 22.29 -4.00 -27.92
N PRO A 163 23.41 -3.44 -28.41
CA PRO A 163 24.75 -4.01 -28.17
C PRO A 163 25.25 -3.81 -26.73
N ARG A 164 24.38 -3.30 -25.83
CA ARG A 164 24.66 -2.98 -24.43
C ARG A 164 23.68 -3.60 -23.43
N LEU A 165 22.53 -4.12 -23.88
CA LEU A 165 21.62 -4.85 -23.00
C LEU A 165 21.81 -6.33 -23.28
N GLY A 166 22.63 -7.00 -22.46
CA GLY A 166 22.68 -8.47 -22.45
C GLY A 166 21.30 -9.07 -22.19
N THR A 167 21.20 -10.39 -22.25
CA THR A 167 19.94 -11.14 -22.15
C THR A 167 19.12 -10.82 -20.89
N THR A 168 19.78 -10.57 -19.76
CA THR A 168 19.16 -10.08 -18.52
C THR A 168 18.55 -8.68 -18.67
N GLY A 169 19.18 -7.80 -19.46
CA GLY A 169 18.68 -6.47 -19.76
C GLY A 169 17.43 -6.47 -20.64
N MET A 170 17.37 -7.36 -21.64
CA MET A 170 16.14 -7.56 -22.42
C MET A 170 15.01 -8.16 -21.57
N LEU A 171 15.33 -9.08 -20.66
CA LEU A 171 14.38 -9.70 -19.74
C LEU A 171 13.73 -8.65 -18.83
N LEU A 172 14.55 -7.79 -18.22
CA LEU A 172 14.07 -6.68 -17.38
C LEU A 172 13.22 -5.67 -18.16
N LEU A 173 13.61 -5.36 -19.41
CA LEU A 173 12.84 -4.46 -20.27
C LEU A 173 11.46 -5.05 -20.60
N VAL A 174 11.40 -6.33 -20.93
CA VAL A 174 10.16 -7.06 -21.21
C VAL A 174 9.25 -7.06 -19.98
N PHE A 175 9.75 -7.44 -18.80
CA PHE A 175 8.96 -7.42 -17.57
C PHE A 175 8.48 -6.00 -17.21
N ALA A 176 9.31 -4.98 -17.43
CA ALA A 176 8.93 -3.60 -17.19
C ALA A 176 7.80 -3.14 -18.14
N ILE A 177 7.90 -3.47 -19.43
CA ILE A 177 6.87 -3.13 -20.43
C ILE A 177 5.57 -3.87 -20.11
N THR A 178 5.62 -5.18 -19.87
CA THR A 178 4.45 -5.98 -19.51
C THR A 178 3.80 -5.48 -18.22
N GLY A 179 4.60 -5.18 -17.19
CA GLY A 179 4.11 -4.59 -15.94
C GLY A 179 3.46 -3.23 -16.14
N LEU A 180 4.05 -2.36 -16.97
CA LEU A 180 3.50 -1.05 -17.32
C LEU A 180 2.15 -1.19 -18.04
N PHE A 181 2.04 -2.08 -19.02
CA PHE A 181 0.77 -2.30 -19.72
C PHE A 181 -0.31 -2.87 -18.79
N ALA A 182 0.03 -3.83 -17.91
CA ALA A 182 -0.89 -4.36 -16.92
C ALA A 182 -1.36 -3.27 -15.94
N PHE A 183 -0.45 -2.38 -15.52
CA PHE A 183 -0.75 -1.26 -14.63
C PHE A 183 -1.64 -0.20 -15.28
N VAL A 184 -1.32 0.24 -16.51
CA VAL A 184 -2.14 1.19 -17.28
C VAL A 184 -3.54 0.61 -17.52
N PHE A 185 -3.62 -0.69 -17.81
CA PHE A 185 -4.89 -1.38 -17.99
C PHE A 185 -5.71 -1.41 -16.69
N ALA A 186 -5.09 -1.73 -15.55
CA ALA A 186 -5.76 -1.72 -14.24
C ALA A 186 -6.27 -0.31 -13.89
N LEU A 187 -5.47 0.73 -14.13
CA LEU A 187 -5.87 2.13 -13.94
C LEU A 187 -7.04 2.54 -14.84
N SER A 188 -7.05 2.11 -16.11
CA SER A 188 -8.14 2.44 -17.05
C SER A 188 -9.53 1.94 -16.62
N ARG A 189 -9.56 0.92 -15.75
CA ARG A 189 -10.78 0.30 -15.19
C ARG A 189 -11.10 0.78 -13.78
N ALA A 190 -10.20 1.51 -13.15
CA ALA A 190 -10.36 1.98 -11.79
C ALA A 190 -11.25 3.23 -11.77
N ASP A 191 -12.15 3.30 -10.79
CA ASP A 191 -12.95 4.49 -10.57
C ASP A 191 -12.06 5.57 -9.93
N TRP A 192 -11.54 6.46 -10.77
CA TRP A 192 -10.52 7.46 -10.42
C TRP A 192 -10.94 8.37 -9.25
N ARG A 193 -12.25 8.46 -8.97
CA ARG A 193 -12.82 9.23 -7.87
C ARG A 193 -12.60 8.61 -6.49
N VAL A 194 -12.37 7.30 -6.42
CA VAL A 194 -12.24 6.54 -5.16
C VAL A 194 -10.80 6.05 -4.94
N LEU A 195 -9.95 6.12 -5.96
CA LEU A 195 -8.58 5.64 -5.88
C LEU A 195 -7.71 6.62 -5.08
N ASP A 196 -7.27 6.18 -3.91
CA ASP A 196 -6.17 6.84 -3.21
C ASP A 196 -4.86 6.57 -3.97
N LEU A 197 -4.42 7.54 -4.76
CA LEU A 197 -3.15 7.48 -5.50
C LEU A 197 -1.93 7.78 -4.62
N GLY A 198 -2.15 8.19 -3.37
CA GLY A 198 -1.08 8.54 -2.44
C GLY A 198 -0.01 7.45 -2.27
N PRO A 199 -0.37 6.16 -2.07
CA PRO A 199 0.60 5.08 -2.00
C PRO A 199 1.47 4.94 -3.26
N LEU A 200 0.93 5.24 -4.44
CA LEU A 200 1.68 5.20 -5.69
C LEU A 200 2.70 6.34 -5.77
N TRP A 201 2.33 7.54 -5.34
CA TRP A 201 3.28 8.67 -5.21
C TRP A 201 4.40 8.35 -4.23
N SER A 202 4.07 7.71 -3.10
CA SER A 202 5.07 7.29 -2.12
C SER A 202 6.03 6.24 -2.68
N ALA A 203 5.53 5.26 -3.44
CA ALA A 203 6.34 4.23 -4.09
C ALA A 203 7.24 4.81 -5.18
N PHE A 204 6.72 5.78 -5.95
CA PHE A 204 7.49 6.50 -6.96
C PHE A 204 8.62 7.31 -6.33
N ALA A 205 8.33 8.09 -5.29
CA ALA A 205 9.33 8.83 -4.53
C ALA A 205 10.39 7.89 -3.93
N ALA A 206 9.96 6.78 -3.31
CA ALA A 206 10.85 5.77 -2.75
C ALA A 206 11.78 5.18 -3.82
N THR A 207 11.27 4.94 -5.02
CA THR A 207 12.06 4.42 -6.14
C THR A 207 13.11 5.41 -6.61
N ILE A 208 12.74 6.69 -6.80
CA ILE A 208 13.69 7.74 -7.19
C ILE A 208 14.79 7.88 -6.14
N LEU A 209 14.42 7.94 -4.87
CA LEU A 209 15.36 8.08 -3.76
C LEU A 209 16.25 6.83 -3.62
N ALA A 210 15.72 5.63 -3.84
CA ALA A 210 16.50 4.39 -3.86
C ALA A 210 17.54 4.40 -4.99
N ILE A 211 17.15 4.84 -6.20
CA ILE A 211 18.08 4.96 -7.34
C ILE A 211 19.15 6.01 -7.03
N GLY A 212 18.76 7.19 -6.55
CA GLY A 212 19.69 8.26 -6.17
C GLY A 212 20.69 7.81 -5.11
N HIS A 213 20.20 7.16 -4.06
CA HIS A 213 21.03 6.56 -3.01
C HIS A 213 22.01 5.51 -3.58
N GLY A 214 21.51 4.61 -4.43
CA GLY A 214 22.31 3.58 -5.09
C GLY A 214 23.42 4.17 -5.98
N VAL A 215 23.09 5.17 -6.79
CA VAL A 215 24.07 5.87 -7.65
C VAL A 215 25.11 6.59 -6.80
N PHE A 216 24.69 7.35 -5.78
CA PHE A 216 25.59 8.08 -4.91
C PHE A 216 26.58 7.16 -4.19
N TRP A 217 26.10 6.18 -3.43
CA TRP A 217 26.95 5.37 -2.57
C TRP A 217 27.75 4.28 -3.30
N TYR A 218 27.28 3.83 -4.47
CA TYR A 218 27.89 2.69 -5.17
C TYR A 218 28.52 3.04 -6.51
N ARG A 219 28.16 4.16 -7.15
CA ARG A 219 28.69 4.56 -8.47
C ARG A 219 29.58 5.81 -8.43
N LEU A 220 29.24 6.80 -7.61
CA LEU A 220 30.00 8.06 -7.55
C LEU A 220 31.28 7.92 -6.69
N PRO A 221 32.44 8.46 -7.12
CA PRO A 221 33.70 8.34 -6.37
C PRO A 221 33.62 8.91 -4.95
N VAL A 222 32.91 10.03 -4.80
CA VAL A 222 32.68 10.69 -3.51
C VAL A 222 31.95 9.75 -2.55
N GLY A 223 30.83 9.16 -2.96
CA GLY A 223 30.09 8.23 -2.10
C GLY A 223 30.87 6.96 -1.78
N GLN A 224 31.66 6.44 -2.73
CA GLN A 224 32.53 5.30 -2.48
C GLN A 224 33.61 5.60 -1.42
N HIS A 225 34.18 6.81 -1.46
CA HIS A 225 35.16 7.27 -0.47
C HIS A 225 34.55 7.50 0.91
N LEU A 226 33.35 8.09 1.00
CA LEU A 226 32.65 8.20 2.29
C LEU A 226 32.31 6.81 2.84
N ARG A 227 31.85 5.89 2.00
CA ARG A 227 31.41 4.54 2.42
C ARG A 227 32.53 3.72 3.03
N SER A 228 33.79 3.93 2.63
CA SER A 228 34.92 3.19 3.19
C SER A 228 35.20 3.56 4.66
N HIS A 229 34.71 4.71 5.12
CA HIS A 229 34.89 5.18 6.49
C HIS A 229 33.71 4.84 7.42
N VAL A 230 32.61 4.31 6.86
CA VAL A 230 31.39 4.03 7.62
C VAL A 230 31.32 2.55 8.00
N PRO A 231 31.28 2.19 9.29
CA PRO A 231 31.13 0.81 9.73
C PRO A 231 29.74 0.27 9.37
N ARG A 232 29.67 -0.62 8.38
CA ARG A 232 28.40 -1.15 7.83
C ARG A 232 27.53 -1.85 8.87
N SER A 233 28.14 -2.61 9.78
CA SER A 233 27.42 -3.32 10.84
C SER A 233 26.73 -2.35 11.79
N ALA A 234 27.41 -1.28 12.20
CA ALA A 234 26.84 -0.25 13.07
C ALA A 234 25.68 0.48 12.39
N LEU A 235 25.79 0.80 11.09
CA LEU A 235 24.71 1.44 10.34
C LEU A 235 23.47 0.54 10.23
N SER A 236 23.67 -0.76 10.03
CA SER A 236 22.59 -1.75 9.92
C SER A 236 21.84 -1.96 11.23
N ILE A 237 22.59 -2.10 12.32
CA ILE A 237 22.00 -2.26 13.66
C ILE A 237 21.31 -0.95 14.06
N GLY A 238 21.96 0.19 13.82
CA GLY A 238 21.41 1.51 14.09
C GLY A 238 20.10 1.77 13.34
N SER A 239 19.99 1.36 12.07
CA SER A 239 18.75 1.55 11.30
C SER A 239 17.62 0.64 11.79
N ILE A 240 17.90 -0.62 12.14
CA ILE A 240 16.88 -1.51 12.72
C ILE A 240 16.39 -0.97 14.07
N VAL A 241 17.30 -0.53 14.93
CA VAL A 241 16.98 0.06 16.24
C VAL A 241 16.16 1.34 16.06
N LEU A 242 16.54 2.22 15.13
CA LEU A 242 15.79 3.43 14.80
C LEU A 242 14.36 3.11 14.37
N VAL A 243 14.18 2.15 13.44
CA VAL A 243 12.87 1.73 12.96
C VAL A 243 12.03 1.13 14.09
N ALA A 244 12.62 0.28 14.94
CA ALA A 244 11.94 -0.31 16.08
C ALA A 244 11.46 0.76 17.08
N ILE A 245 12.33 1.70 17.44
CA ILE A 245 11.97 2.81 18.33
C ILE A 245 10.87 3.67 17.72
N ALA A 246 10.99 4.02 16.42
CA ALA A 246 9.99 4.80 15.72
C ALA A 246 8.63 4.10 15.67
N LEU A 247 8.60 2.78 15.42
CA LEU A 247 7.40 1.95 15.46
C LEU A 247 6.76 1.93 16.86
N ILE A 248 7.56 1.74 17.90
CA ILE A 248 7.08 1.73 19.29
C ILE A 248 6.47 3.09 19.63
N LEU A 249 7.15 4.20 19.32
CA LEU A 249 6.63 5.55 19.57
C LEU A 249 5.40 5.86 18.72
N GLY A 250 5.39 5.47 17.44
CA GLY A 250 4.29 5.67 16.51
C GLY A 250 3.04 4.87 16.90
N SER A 251 3.20 3.65 17.39
CA SER A 251 2.09 2.79 17.83
C SER A 251 1.31 3.37 19.01
N ARG A 252 1.93 4.26 19.79
CA ARG A 252 1.34 4.91 20.99
C ARG A 252 0.80 6.31 20.72
N VAL A 253 0.71 6.74 19.46
CA VAL A 253 0.09 8.02 19.14
C VAL A 253 -1.43 7.89 19.39
N PRO A 254 -2.03 8.75 20.23
CA PRO A 254 -3.44 8.65 20.59
C PRO A 254 -4.35 9.05 19.42
N GLU A 255 -5.52 8.43 19.32
CA GLU A 255 -6.50 8.66 18.23
C GLU A 255 -6.86 10.14 18.05
N GLY A 256 -7.11 10.86 19.15
CA GLY A 256 -7.44 12.29 19.13
C GLY A 256 -6.27 13.23 18.77
N SER A 257 -5.14 12.69 18.31
CA SER A 257 -4.01 13.51 17.89
C SER A 257 -4.30 14.29 16.59
N PRO A 258 -3.98 15.60 16.52
CA PRO A 258 -4.05 16.36 15.26
C PRO A 258 -3.17 15.75 14.15
N THR A 259 -2.19 14.93 14.52
CA THR A 259 -1.34 14.21 13.56
C THR A 259 -2.15 13.24 12.69
N TYR A 260 -3.18 12.58 13.21
CA TYR A 260 -4.02 11.67 12.38
C TYR A 260 -4.91 12.42 11.40
N VAL A 261 -5.41 13.60 11.79
CA VAL A 261 -6.15 14.50 10.89
C VAL A 261 -5.23 14.94 9.74
N ALA A 262 -4.02 15.40 10.07
CA ALA A 262 -3.03 15.81 9.08
C ALA A 262 -2.60 14.66 8.14
N ILE A 263 -2.48 13.43 8.66
CA ILE A 263 -2.21 12.23 7.84
C ILE A 263 -3.35 12.00 6.84
N ASN A 264 -4.60 12.13 7.28
CA ASN A 264 -5.75 11.87 6.42
C ASN A 264 -5.90 12.84 5.26
N GLU A 265 -5.43 14.08 5.43
CA GLU A 265 -5.53 15.15 4.44
C GLU A 265 -4.31 15.27 3.52
N ALA A 266 -3.11 15.16 4.07
CA ALA A 266 -1.89 15.55 3.36
C ALA A 266 -0.92 14.40 3.06
N SER A 267 -1.11 13.22 3.68
CA SER A 267 -0.16 12.13 3.46
C SER A 267 -0.27 11.52 2.07
N TRP A 268 0.86 11.07 1.55
CA TRP A 268 0.93 10.24 0.36
C TRP A 268 0.65 8.79 0.73
N GLY A 269 1.57 8.10 1.40
CA GLY A 269 1.44 6.67 1.71
C GLY A 269 1.11 6.37 3.17
N LEU A 270 1.31 7.33 4.08
CA LEU A 270 1.23 7.06 5.52
C LEU A 270 -0.19 6.70 5.97
N ARG A 271 -1.24 7.32 5.40
CA ARG A 271 -2.64 6.95 5.67
C ARG A 271 -2.90 5.48 5.39
N PHE A 272 -2.46 5.00 4.22
CA PHE A 272 -2.58 3.59 3.85
C PHE A 272 -1.78 2.71 4.80
N ALA A 273 -0.54 3.08 5.12
CA ALA A 273 0.32 2.31 6.01
C ALA A 273 -0.26 2.20 7.43
N VAL A 274 -0.83 3.28 7.98
CA VAL A 274 -1.52 3.28 9.28
C VAL A 274 -2.75 2.37 9.25
N LYS A 275 -3.56 2.45 8.19
CA LYS A 275 -4.72 1.57 8.03
C LYS A 275 -4.33 0.09 8.00
N GLN A 276 -3.27 -0.25 7.27
CA GLN A 276 -2.75 -1.62 7.25
C GLN A 276 -2.17 -2.03 8.60
N ALA A 277 -1.48 -1.12 9.30
CA ALA A 277 -0.93 -1.39 10.62
C ALA A 277 -2.04 -1.73 11.62
N ARG A 278 -3.12 -0.94 11.67
CA ARG A 278 -4.31 -1.21 12.50
C ARG A 278 -4.92 -2.56 12.20
N ALA A 279 -5.13 -2.89 10.92
CA ALA A 279 -5.69 -4.18 10.52
C ALA A 279 -4.80 -5.39 10.85
N ILE A 280 -3.49 -5.18 11.02
CA ILE A 280 -2.55 -6.25 11.42
C ILE A 280 -2.50 -6.37 12.95
N SER A 281 -2.73 -5.28 13.68
CA SER A 281 -2.71 -5.26 15.15
C SER A 281 -4.06 -5.53 15.81
N ASP A 282 -5.17 -5.48 15.08
CA ASP A 282 -6.52 -5.86 15.50
C ASP A 282 -6.58 -7.36 15.87
N ARG A 283 -6.62 -7.64 17.18
CA ARG A 283 -6.41 -8.98 17.72
C ARG A 283 -7.71 -9.78 17.83
N ASP A 284 -8.82 -9.16 18.20
CA ASP A 284 -10.12 -9.81 18.33
C ASP A 284 -11.02 -9.69 17.08
N ARG A 285 -10.60 -8.87 16.10
CA ARG A 285 -11.17 -8.74 14.76
C ARG A 285 -12.53 -8.06 14.73
N ASP A 286 -12.75 -7.09 15.61
CA ASP A 286 -13.91 -6.20 15.55
C ASP A 286 -13.76 -5.07 14.51
N GLY A 287 -12.55 -4.87 13.97
CA GLY A 287 -12.22 -3.85 12.98
C GLY A 287 -11.53 -2.59 13.54
N TYR A 288 -11.30 -2.55 14.85
CA TYR A 288 -10.56 -1.53 15.58
C TYR A 288 -9.27 -2.12 16.15
N SER A 289 -8.38 -1.27 16.63
CA SER A 289 -7.10 -1.74 17.18
C SER A 289 -6.64 -0.81 18.27
N ALA A 290 -6.18 -1.36 19.40
CA ALA A 290 -5.60 -0.57 20.48
C ALA A 290 -4.34 0.23 20.06
N LEU A 291 -3.67 -0.16 18.97
CA LEU A 291 -2.48 0.51 18.46
C LEU A 291 -2.76 1.49 17.30
N PHE A 292 -1.81 2.40 17.07
CA PHE A 292 -1.83 3.36 15.97
C PHE A 292 -3.11 4.22 15.94
N GLY A 293 -3.64 4.56 17.12
CA GLY A 293 -4.84 5.38 17.27
C GLY A 293 -6.07 4.75 16.64
N GLY A 294 -6.24 3.43 16.77
CA GLY A 294 -7.45 2.72 16.34
C GLY A 294 -8.60 2.77 17.35
N GLY A 295 -8.39 3.34 18.54
CA GLY A 295 -9.46 3.71 19.48
C GLY A 295 -9.92 2.61 20.42
N ASP A 296 -9.55 1.36 20.15
CA ASP A 296 -9.99 0.22 20.94
C ASP A 296 -9.29 0.17 22.31
N CYS A 297 -10.12 0.08 23.35
CA CYS A 297 -9.73 0.07 24.75
C CYS A 297 -9.56 -1.35 25.30
N ASN A 298 -10.07 -2.38 24.61
CA ASN A 298 -9.94 -3.79 24.96
C ASN A 298 -9.86 -4.73 23.74
N ASP A 299 -8.68 -4.76 23.11
CA ASP A 299 -8.25 -5.61 21.98
C ASP A 299 -8.23 -7.15 22.27
N GLY A 300 -9.01 -7.59 23.24
CA GLY A 300 -9.24 -9.00 23.57
C GLY A 300 -10.72 -9.37 23.64
N ASN A 301 -11.63 -8.41 23.42
CA ASN A 301 -13.06 -8.64 23.45
C ASN A 301 -13.75 -7.90 22.28
N PRO A 302 -14.22 -8.62 21.24
CA PRO A 302 -14.82 -8.00 20.05
C PRO A 302 -16.19 -7.37 20.30
N GLU A 303 -16.72 -7.42 21.53
CA GLU A 303 -17.93 -6.71 21.97
C GLU A 303 -17.62 -5.32 22.55
N ILE A 304 -16.36 -5.00 22.81
CA ILE A 304 -15.91 -3.71 23.37
C ILE A 304 -15.08 -3.00 22.32
N PHE A 305 -15.67 -2.00 21.66
CA PHE A 305 -15.04 -1.30 20.55
C PHE A 305 -15.63 0.10 20.35
N PRO A 306 -14.91 1.02 19.68
CA PRO A 306 -15.43 2.34 19.35
C PRO A 306 -16.82 2.32 18.69
N GLY A 307 -17.81 2.85 19.40
CA GLY A 307 -19.21 2.90 18.95
C GLY A 307 -20.02 1.63 19.16
N ALA A 308 -19.57 0.71 20.03
CA ALA A 308 -20.41 -0.35 20.56
C ALA A 308 -21.59 0.22 21.39
N GLU A 309 -22.57 -0.63 21.70
CA GLU A 309 -23.66 -0.25 22.62
C GLU A 309 -23.12 -0.28 24.05
N ASP A 310 -23.14 0.88 24.71
CA ASP A 310 -22.73 1.02 26.11
C ASP A 310 -23.93 0.80 27.05
N LEU A 311 -23.82 -0.18 27.95
CA LEU A 311 -24.89 -0.61 28.84
C LEU A 311 -24.84 0.20 30.14
N PRO A 312 -25.83 1.07 30.41
CA PRO A 312 -25.64 2.03 31.47
C PRO A 312 -25.57 1.42 32.87
N GLY A 313 -24.48 1.69 33.59
CA GLY A 313 -24.30 1.34 34.99
C GLY A 313 -23.80 -0.09 35.23
N ASP A 314 -23.27 -0.76 34.21
CA ASP A 314 -22.64 -2.08 34.37
C ASP A 314 -21.13 -2.00 34.72
N GLY A 315 -20.57 -0.79 34.73
CA GLY A 315 -19.20 -0.49 35.10
C GLY A 315 -18.17 -0.76 34.01
N ILE A 316 -18.60 -1.06 32.79
CA ILE A 316 -17.75 -1.31 31.63
C ILE A 316 -17.93 -0.15 30.65
N ASP A 317 -16.86 0.27 29.98
CA ASP A 317 -16.88 1.23 28.87
C ASP A 317 -16.85 0.42 27.57
N GLN A 318 -18.00 -0.01 27.07
CA GLN A 318 -18.07 -0.86 25.87
C GLN A 318 -17.76 -0.07 24.61
N ASP A 319 -18.08 1.22 24.58
CA ASP A 319 -17.95 2.06 23.38
C ASP A 319 -16.62 2.82 23.29
N CYS A 320 -15.76 2.66 24.31
CA CYS A 320 -14.45 3.27 24.47
C CYS A 320 -14.46 4.81 24.48
N GLN A 321 -15.55 5.45 24.94
CA GLN A 321 -15.68 6.91 25.00
C GLN A 321 -15.24 7.55 26.32
N GLY A 322 -14.60 6.79 27.21
CA GLY A 322 -13.95 7.32 28.41
C GLY A 322 -14.76 7.13 29.70
N GLY A 323 -15.63 6.12 29.73
CA GLY A 323 -16.33 5.66 30.92
C GLY A 323 -17.72 5.08 30.61
N ASP A 324 -18.19 4.21 31.52
CA ASP A 324 -19.53 3.58 31.51
C ASP A 324 -20.65 4.63 31.31
N ALA A 325 -21.60 4.29 30.45
CA ALA A 325 -22.77 5.11 30.23
C ALA A 325 -23.55 5.31 31.53
N VAL A 326 -23.95 6.56 31.78
CA VAL A 326 -24.82 6.84 32.92
C VAL A 326 -26.26 6.64 32.49
N ALA A 327 -26.99 5.79 33.22
CA ALA A 327 -28.42 5.63 33.00
C ALA A 327 -29.08 7.01 33.08
N GLN A 328 -29.65 7.48 31.98
CA GLN A 328 -30.54 8.64 32.02
C GLN A 328 -31.79 8.21 32.77
N ILE A 329 -31.74 8.30 34.09
CA ILE A 329 -32.95 8.38 34.89
C ILE A 329 -33.59 9.67 34.44
N ALA A 330 -34.51 9.58 33.48
CA ALA A 330 -35.53 10.58 33.32
C ALA A 330 -36.27 10.59 34.66
N THR A 331 -35.78 11.38 35.62
CA THR A 331 -36.62 11.80 36.73
C THR A 331 -37.85 12.35 36.06
N PRO A 332 -39.04 11.77 36.28
CA PRO A 332 -40.26 12.46 35.89
C PRO A 332 -40.09 13.87 36.45
N SER A 333 -40.02 14.86 35.58
CA SER A 333 -40.03 16.23 36.04
C SER A 333 -41.33 16.38 36.81
N ASP A 334 -41.26 16.40 38.15
CA ASP A 334 -42.40 16.75 39.00
C ASP A 334 -42.84 18.20 38.76
N ASN A 335 -42.06 18.97 37.99
CA ASN A 335 -42.54 20.18 37.36
C ASN A 335 -43.36 19.79 36.13
N PRO A 336 -44.69 20.04 36.10
CA PRO A 336 -45.42 20.06 34.83
C PRO A 336 -44.63 20.95 33.86
N PRO A 337 -44.62 20.66 32.54
CA PRO A 337 -43.87 21.45 31.58
C PRO A 337 -44.21 22.91 31.81
N THR A 338 -43.26 23.66 32.35
CA THR A 338 -43.44 25.08 32.56
C THR A 338 -43.62 25.63 31.16
N HIS A 339 -44.83 26.09 30.84
CA HIS A 339 -45.02 26.97 29.71
C HIS A 339 -44.17 28.20 30.01
N THR A 340 -42.88 28.15 29.64
CA THR A 340 -42.02 29.31 29.64
C THR A 340 -42.66 30.27 28.67
N THR A 341 -43.34 31.28 29.19
CA THR A 341 -43.77 32.45 28.42
C THR A 341 -42.60 32.84 27.53
N PRO A 342 -42.78 32.88 26.20
CA PRO A 342 -41.70 33.21 25.28
C PRO A 342 -41.03 34.51 25.73
N ARG A 343 -39.69 34.52 25.83
CA ARG A 343 -38.95 35.76 26.12
C ARG A 343 -39.40 36.82 25.11
N GLN A 344 -39.63 38.05 25.56
CA GLN A 344 -39.94 39.15 24.64
C GLN A 344 -38.86 39.24 23.55
N GLY A 345 -39.26 39.10 22.28
CA GLY A 345 -38.37 38.94 21.14
C GLY A 345 -38.17 37.49 20.64
N ALA A 346 -38.93 36.52 21.18
CA ALA A 346 -39.00 35.18 20.61
C ALA A 346 -39.50 35.24 19.16
N PHE A 347 -38.91 34.40 18.30
CA PHE A 347 -39.24 34.31 16.89
C PHE A 347 -40.73 34.04 16.70
N ASP A 348 -41.44 35.01 16.11
CA ASP A 348 -42.90 34.98 15.91
C ASP A 348 -43.29 34.36 14.54
N GLY A 349 -42.36 33.62 13.93
CA GLY A 349 -42.54 32.94 12.66
C GLY A 349 -42.81 31.44 12.81
N ASN A 350 -43.28 30.82 11.74
CA ASN A 350 -43.44 29.36 11.70
C ASN A 350 -42.06 28.69 11.58
N ILE A 351 -41.75 27.79 12.51
CA ILE A 351 -40.56 26.92 12.41
C ILE A 351 -41.01 25.60 11.76
N LEU A 352 -40.53 25.34 10.55
CA LEU A 352 -40.64 24.03 9.92
C LEU A 352 -39.34 23.26 10.16
N ILE A 353 -39.35 22.35 11.13
CA ILE A 353 -38.24 21.41 11.33
C ILE A 353 -38.50 20.20 10.44
N ILE A 354 -37.71 20.06 9.38
CA ILE A 354 -37.75 18.88 8.52
C ILE A 354 -36.63 17.94 8.97
N ALA A 355 -36.96 16.95 9.79
CA ALA A 355 -36.07 15.84 10.10
C ALA A 355 -36.28 14.73 9.06
N ILE A 356 -35.25 14.45 8.25
CA ILE A 356 -35.30 13.40 7.22
C ILE A 356 -34.46 12.23 7.72
N ASP A 357 -35.13 11.22 8.27
CA ASP A 357 -34.54 10.00 8.86
C ASP A 357 -33.81 9.10 7.83
N ALA A 358 -33.86 9.43 6.53
CA ALA A 358 -33.21 8.70 5.46
C ALA A 358 -31.98 9.42 4.85
N LEU A 359 -31.56 10.57 5.39
CA LEU A 359 -30.36 11.28 4.92
C LEU A 359 -29.09 10.71 5.59
N ARG A 360 -28.75 9.47 5.27
CA ARG A 360 -27.40 8.96 5.50
C ARG A 360 -26.51 9.45 4.36
N ALA A 361 -25.44 10.20 4.67
CA ALA A 361 -24.56 10.80 3.65
C ALA A 361 -23.99 9.76 2.67
N ASP A 362 -23.81 8.52 3.13
CA ASP A 362 -23.36 7.37 2.35
C ASP A 362 -24.42 6.76 1.42
N ARG A 363 -25.67 7.26 1.44
CA ARG A 363 -26.80 6.77 0.63
C ARG A 363 -27.38 7.82 -0.34
N LEU A 364 -26.85 9.04 -0.34
CA LEU A 364 -27.30 10.11 -1.23
C LEU A 364 -26.47 10.13 -2.52
N GLY A 365 -27.13 9.98 -3.67
CA GLY A 365 -26.49 9.93 -5.01
C GLY A 365 -25.72 11.19 -5.40
N VAL A 366 -25.80 12.27 -4.62
CA VAL A 366 -25.06 13.53 -4.82
C VAL A 366 -23.55 13.37 -4.63
N ALA A 367 -23.09 12.35 -3.87
CA ALA A 367 -21.67 12.01 -3.72
C ALA A 367 -21.18 10.88 -4.65
N GLY A 368 -21.96 10.51 -5.69
CA GLY A 368 -21.53 9.54 -6.70
C GLY A 368 -21.96 8.09 -6.47
N TYR A 369 -23.05 7.85 -5.73
CA TYR A 369 -23.58 6.49 -5.53
C TYR A 369 -24.40 6.03 -6.75
N GLY A 370 -23.87 5.08 -7.54
CA GLY A 370 -24.47 4.54 -8.76
C GLY A 370 -25.54 3.44 -8.56
N ARG A 371 -26.37 3.51 -7.52
CA ARG A 371 -27.51 2.58 -7.37
C ARG A 371 -28.84 3.35 -7.31
N PRO A 372 -29.84 2.98 -8.12
CA PRO A 372 -31.17 3.60 -8.02
C PRO A 372 -31.83 3.21 -6.68
N PRO A 373 -32.50 4.17 -6.00
CA PRO A 373 -33.22 3.89 -4.76
C PRO A 373 -34.43 2.98 -5.02
N GLY A 374 -34.65 1.97 -4.15
CA GLY A 374 -35.89 1.19 -4.15
C GLY A 374 -35.80 -0.33 -4.38
N ARG A 375 -34.69 -0.99 -4.07
CA ARG A 375 -34.69 -2.46 -3.90
C ARG A 375 -34.02 -2.83 -2.58
N SER A 376 -34.86 -3.15 -1.59
CA SER A 376 -34.53 -3.85 -0.35
C SER A 376 -34.04 -5.25 -0.64
#